data_AF-A0A7C4M0W2-F1
#
_entry.id   AF-A0A7C4M0W2-F1
#
_cell.length_a   1.000
_cell.length_b   1.000
_cell.length_c   1.000
_cell.angle_alpha   90.00
_cell.angle_beta   90.00
_cell.angle_gamma   90.00
#
_symmetry.space_group_name_H-M   'P 1'
#
loop_
_entity.id
_entity.type
_entity.pdbx_description
1 polymer ?
#
loop_
_entity_poly.entity_id
_entity_poly.type
_entity_poly.pdbx_seq_one_letter_code
_entity_poly.pdbx_strand_id
1 'polypeptide(L)'
;MTQIAPITDANPTVEEMEARVARFAALQAGFAGQYPALFGDPLAPRTVIVVPSLDFDPDIIARIAGAHHYEERMLCLLLLLRLPRTQLIFLTSTTIPATIIDYYLHLLPGVPGHHARARLQFLSADDASGTPLTAKFLARPRLMARLKAAIRHPHAVHLSCFTVSELERRLALALDAPIYGCDPSLLEWGSKSGSRRIFREAGVPLPDGEEGLKGSADMVRALAELKARNPTLRKAVVKLEEGFS
;
A
#
# COMPACT_ATOMS: atom_id res chain seq x y z
N MET A 1 -25.07 -15.05 9.76
CA MET A 1 -23.73 -15.66 9.72
C MET A 1 -23.31 -15.72 8.25
N THR A 2 -22.62 -14.70 7.78
CA THR A 2 -22.14 -14.65 6.38
C THR A 2 -20.84 -15.45 6.32
N GLN A 3 -20.91 -16.67 5.80
CA GLN A 3 -19.74 -17.50 5.53
C GLN A 3 -18.81 -16.73 4.58
N ILE A 4 -17.60 -16.42 5.05
CA ILE A 4 -16.52 -15.95 4.19
C ILE A 4 -16.13 -17.15 3.33
N ALA A 5 -16.44 -17.10 2.04
CA ALA A 5 -16.00 -18.10 1.09
C ALA A 5 -14.47 -18.28 1.19
N PRO A 6 -13.95 -19.52 1.15
CA PRO A 6 -12.51 -19.73 1.07
C PRO A 6 -11.98 -19.00 -0.16
N ILE A 7 -10.87 -18.30 -0.01
CA ILE A 7 -10.14 -17.73 -1.14
C ILE A 7 -9.56 -18.93 -1.90
N THR A 8 -10.29 -19.42 -2.89
CA THR A 8 -9.84 -20.49 -3.79
C THR A 8 -8.85 -19.93 -4.80
N ASP A 9 -7.74 -20.65 -5.03
CA ASP A 9 -6.68 -20.39 -6.01
C ASP A 9 -7.14 -20.54 -7.49
N ALA A 10 -8.45 -20.46 -7.77
CA ALA A 10 -8.94 -20.35 -9.14
C ALA A 10 -8.75 -18.91 -9.61
N ASN A 11 -8.17 -18.72 -10.81
CA ASN A 11 -8.12 -17.40 -11.42
C ASN A 11 -9.56 -16.87 -11.53
N PRO A 12 -9.85 -15.69 -10.94
CA PRO A 12 -11.19 -15.15 -10.96
C PRO A 12 -11.64 -14.89 -12.40
N THR A 13 -12.93 -15.06 -12.67
CA THR A 13 -13.49 -14.69 -13.98
C THR A 13 -13.41 -13.17 -14.19
N VAL A 14 -13.54 -12.72 -15.44
CA VAL A 14 -13.61 -11.28 -15.75
C VAL A 14 -14.76 -10.62 -15.01
N GLU A 15 -15.92 -11.29 -14.97
CA GLU A 15 -17.11 -10.82 -14.24
C GLU A 15 -16.86 -10.69 -12.73
N GLU A 16 -16.17 -11.65 -12.12
CA GLU A 16 -15.78 -11.57 -10.70
C GLU A 16 -14.80 -10.42 -10.43
N MET A 17 -13.90 -10.13 -11.38
CA MET A 17 -12.98 -9.00 -11.28
C MET A 17 -13.73 -7.66 -11.39
N GLU A 18 -14.63 -7.52 -12.37
CA GLU A 18 -15.45 -6.33 -12.56
C GLU A 18 -16.37 -6.06 -11.36
N ALA A 19 -17.03 -7.10 -10.85
CA ALA A 19 -17.86 -7.00 -9.64
C ALA A 19 -17.03 -6.55 -8.43
N ARG A 20 -15.79 -7.02 -8.31
CA ARG A 20 -14.86 -6.60 -7.24
C ARG A 20 -14.48 -5.13 -7.37
N VAL A 21 -14.14 -4.68 -8.58
CA VAL A 21 -13.83 -3.28 -8.87
C VAL A 21 -15.03 -2.39 -8.53
N ALA A 22 -16.24 -2.77 -8.95
CA ALA A 22 -17.46 -2.03 -8.67
C ALA A 22 -17.75 -1.94 -7.16
N ARG A 23 -17.61 -3.04 -6.43
CA ARG A 23 -17.79 -3.06 -4.96
C ARG A 23 -16.75 -2.18 -4.26
N PHE A 24 -15.50 -2.21 -4.72
CA PHE A 24 -14.45 -1.36 -4.16
C PHE A 24 -14.72 0.12 -4.43
N ALA A 25 -15.16 0.48 -5.64
CA ALA A 25 -15.55 1.84 -5.98
C ALA A 25 -16.69 2.35 -5.08
N ALA A 26 -17.70 1.52 -4.80
CA ALA A 26 -18.78 1.87 -3.87
C ALA A 26 -18.27 2.10 -2.43
N LEU A 27 -17.36 1.25 -1.96
CA LEU A 27 -16.71 1.40 -0.64
C LEU A 27 -15.91 2.71 -0.55
N GLN A 28 -15.16 3.05 -1.60
CA GLN A 28 -14.38 4.28 -1.70
C GLN A 28 -15.26 5.53 -1.79
N ALA A 29 -16.37 5.48 -2.53
CA ALA A 29 -17.33 6.58 -2.61
C ALA A 29 -17.95 6.91 -1.24
N GLY A 30 -18.27 5.88 -0.45
CA GLY A 30 -18.71 6.07 0.95
C GLY A 30 -17.66 6.79 1.80
N PHE A 31 -16.39 6.43 1.64
CA PHE A 31 -15.29 7.08 2.34
C PHE A 31 -15.11 8.55 1.94
N ALA A 32 -15.21 8.87 0.65
CA ALA A 32 -15.14 10.25 0.16
C ALA A 32 -16.20 11.16 0.82
N GLY A 33 -17.41 10.63 1.04
CA GLY A 33 -18.46 11.36 1.76
C GLY A 33 -18.18 11.53 3.27
N GLN A 34 -17.53 10.56 3.91
CA GLN A 34 -17.18 10.60 5.33
C GLN A 34 -15.90 11.43 5.61
N TYR A 35 -15.03 11.58 4.60
CA TYR A 35 -13.71 12.17 4.73
C TYR A 35 -13.72 13.55 5.40
N PRO A 36 -14.57 14.53 5.01
CA PRO A 36 -14.56 15.86 5.62
C PRO A 36 -14.87 15.82 7.12
N ALA A 37 -15.80 14.97 7.55
CA ALA A 37 -16.16 14.83 8.96
C ALA A 37 -15.06 14.11 9.75
N LEU A 38 -14.46 13.06 9.18
CA LEU A 38 -13.45 12.24 9.85
C LEU A 38 -12.13 12.99 10.05
N PHE A 39 -11.72 13.80 9.06
CA PHE A 39 -10.44 14.51 9.06
C PHE A 39 -10.56 15.98 9.48
N GLY A 40 -11.75 16.59 9.37
CA GLY A 40 -12.01 17.95 9.82
C GLY A 40 -12.12 18.14 11.33
N ASP A 41 -12.43 17.07 12.08
CA ASP A 41 -12.50 17.09 13.55
C ASP A 41 -11.42 16.21 14.18
N PRO A 42 -10.37 16.76 14.81
CA PRO A 42 -9.35 15.98 15.52
C PRO A 42 -9.89 15.03 16.59
N LEU A 43 -11.06 15.34 17.16
CA LEU A 43 -11.75 14.55 18.19
C LEU A 43 -12.67 13.47 17.62
N ALA A 44 -12.86 13.39 16.29
CA ALA A 44 -13.67 12.33 15.71
C ALA A 44 -13.05 10.94 16.01
N PRO A 45 -13.86 9.95 16.42
CA PRO A 45 -13.41 8.56 16.53
C PRO A 45 -12.92 8.06 15.18
N ARG A 46 -11.79 7.34 15.18
CA ARG A 46 -11.30 6.69 13.96
C ARG A 46 -10.46 5.46 14.28
N THR A 47 -10.53 4.45 13.42
CA THR A 47 -9.63 3.30 13.43
C THR A 47 -8.74 3.35 12.19
N VAL A 48 -7.43 3.44 12.37
CA VAL A 48 -6.46 3.40 11.27
C VAL A 48 -5.79 2.04 11.29
N ILE A 49 -5.94 1.28 10.22
CA ILE A 49 -5.22 0.02 10.02
C ILE A 49 -4.02 0.33 9.14
N VAL A 50 -2.82 0.27 9.71
CA VAL A 50 -1.58 0.50 8.99
C VAL A 50 -1.15 -0.81 8.36
N VAL A 51 -1.05 -0.81 7.03
CA VAL A 51 -0.74 -1.99 6.21
C VAL A 51 0.57 -1.72 5.46
N PRO A 52 1.72 -1.99 6.09
CA PRO A 52 3.02 -1.72 5.48
C PRO A 52 3.46 -2.82 4.50
N SER A 53 2.50 -3.41 3.79
CA SER A 53 2.74 -4.48 2.83
C SER A 53 3.50 -3.94 1.62
N LEU A 54 4.53 -4.67 1.22
CA LEU A 54 5.27 -4.45 -0.01
C LEU A 54 4.84 -5.52 -1.02
N ASP A 55 3.99 -5.14 -1.97
CA ASP A 55 3.59 -6.00 -3.08
C ASP A 55 4.35 -5.59 -4.35
N PHE A 56 5.58 -6.09 -4.46
CA PHE A 56 6.46 -5.81 -5.59
C PHE A 56 7.10 -7.09 -6.11
N ASP A 57 7.68 -7.00 -7.31
CA ASP A 57 8.46 -8.08 -7.91
C ASP A 57 9.49 -8.64 -6.91
N PRO A 58 9.42 -9.96 -6.59
CA PRO A 58 10.34 -10.60 -5.65
C PRO A 58 11.82 -10.44 -6.03
N ASP A 59 12.16 -10.42 -7.33
CA ASP A 59 13.53 -10.24 -7.79
C ASP A 59 14.04 -8.81 -7.53
N ILE A 60 13.13 -7.82 -7.55
CA ILE A 60 13.46 -6.45 -7.17
C ILE A 60 13.64 -6.35 -5.65
N ILE A 61 12.71 -6.92 -4.87
CA ILE A 61 12.78 -6.90 -3.40
C ILE A 61 14.06 -7.60 -2.92
N ALA A 62 14.43 -8.74 -3.51
CA ALA A 62 15.62 -9.51 -3.13
C ALA A 62 16.93 -8.73 -3.30
N ARG A 63 16.96 -7.71 -4.15
CA ARG A 63 18.12 -6.82 -4.36
C ARG A 63 18.23 -5.72 -3.30
N ILE A 64 17.21 -5.53 -2.48
CA ILE A 64 17.16 -4.49 -1.45
C ILE A 64 17.64 -5.06 -0.11
N ALA A 65 18.86 -4.69 0.28
CA ALA A 65 19.36 -5.01 1.61
C ALA A 65 18.43 -4.43 2.69
N GLY A 66 17.96 -5.30 3.60
CA GLY A 66 17.07 -4.89 4.69
C GLY A 66 15.60 -4.68 4.29
N ALA A 67 15.15 -5.18 3.12
CA ALA A 67 13.74 -5.10 2.70
C ALA A 67 12.75 -5.60 3.77
N HIS A 68 13.14 -6.58 4.59
CA HIS A 68 12.33 -7.11 5.70
C HIS A 68 12.06 -6.08 6.83
N HIS A 69 12.86 -5.01 6.94
CA HIS A 69 12.62 -3.93 7.90
C HIS A 69 11.84 -2.75 7.29
N TYR A 70 11.47 -2.80 6.01
CA TYR A 70 10.75 -1.68 5.39
C TYR A 70 9.39 -1.44 6.02
N GLU A 71 8.81 -2.46 6.66
CA GLU A 71 7.57 -2.29 7.41
C GLU A 71 7.71 -1.23 8.50
N GLU A 72 8.90 -1.12 9.10
CA GLU A 72 9.20 -0.14 10.14
C GLU A 72 9.20 1.31 9.61
N ARG A 73 9.29 1.53 8.29
CA ARG A 73 9.21 2.87 7.70
C ARG A 73 7.86 3.54 7.93
N MET A 74 6.80 2.76 8.08
CA MET A 74 5.46 3.29 8.40
C MET A 74 5.25 3.51 9.90
N LEU A 75 6.22 3.23 10.77
CA LEU A 75 6.10 3.52 12.21
C LEU A 75 5.92 5.02 12.49
N CYS A 76 6.25 5.90 11.54
CA CYS A 76 5.89 7.31 11.63
C CYS A 76 4.37 7.53 11.79
N LEU A 77 3.51 6.61 11.32
CA LEU A 77 2.06 6.70 11.51
C LEU A 77 1.61 6.49 12.96
N LEU A 78 2.46 5.97 13.85
CA LEU A 78 2.17 5.97 15.30
C LEU A 78 1.94 7.39 15.82
N LEU A 79 2.49 8.41 15.14
CA LEU A 79 2.26 9.81 15.48
C LEU A 79 0.79 10.25 15.36
N LEU A 80 -0.05 9.50 14.64
CA LEU A 80 -1.52 9.70 14.60
C LEU A 80 -2.17 9.50 15.96
N LEU A 81 -1.50 8.84 16.92
CA LEU A 81 -1.96 8.72 18.30
C LEU A 81 -1.98 10.08 19.03
N ARG A 82 -1.43 11.16 18.46
CA ARG A 82 -1.69 12.53 18.95
C ARG A 82 -3.17 12.91 18.93
N LEU A 83 -3.94 12.29 18.03
CA LEU A 83 -5.37 12.46 17.94
C LEU A 83 -6.02 11.58 19.02
N PRO A 84 -6.77 12.15 19.98
CA PRO A 84 -7.13 11.46 21.22
C PRO A 84 -8.07 10.28 21.03
N ARG A 85 -8.90 10.29 19.98
CA ARG A 85 -9.91 9.25 19.69
C ARG A 85 -9.53 8.36 18.49
N THR A 86 -8.25 8.33 18.14
CA THR A 86 -7.70 7.43 17.13
C THR A 86 -7.25 6.11 17.77
N GLN A 87 -7.79 4.99 17.27
CA GLN A 87 -7.22 3.65 17.44
C GLN A 87 -6.29 3.37 16.26
N LEU A 88 -5.12 2.79 16.52
CA LEU A 88 -4.18 2.35 15.49
C LEU A 88 -3.95 0.85 15.60
N ILE A 89 -4.17 0.12 14.50
CA ILE A 89 -3.88 -1.30 14.37
C ILE A 89 -2.77 -1.42 13.33
N PHE A 90 -1.57 -1.82 13.75
CA PHE A 90 -0.41 -1.93 12.89
C PHE A 90 -0.18 -3.40 12.53
N LEU A 91 -0.19 -3.72 11.25
CA LEU A 91 0.08 -5.07 10.76
C LEU A 91 1.58 -5.25 10.54
N THR A 92 2.12 -6.41 10.88
CA THR A 92 3.53 -6.73 10.66
C THR A 92 3.74 -8.17 10.24
N SER A 93 4.80 -8.43 9.48
CA SER A 93 5.24 -9.78 9.15
C SER A 93 5.82 -10.49 10.36
N THR A 94 6.63 -9.77 11.14
CA THR A 94 7.28 -10.25 12.36
C THR A 94 7.05 -9.27 13.51
N THR A 95 7.29 -9.71 14.75
CA THR A 95 7.14 -8.85 15.92
C THR A 95 8.19 -7.73 15.92
N ILE A 96 7.74 -6.48 16.04
CA ILE A 96 8.64 -5.33 16.21
C ILE A 96 9.10 -5.24 17.67
N PRO A 97 10.40 -5.06 17.94
CA PRO A 97 10.93 -4.88 19.29
C PRO A 97 10.21 -3.75 20.05
N ALA A 98 9.86 -4.02 21.30
CA ALA A 98 9.17 -3.04 22.16
C ALA A 98 9.95 -1.73 22.32
N THR A 99 11.28 -1.78 22.35
CA THR A 99 12.15 -0.60 22.44
C THR A 99 11.98 0.35 21.25
N ILE A 100 11.77 -0.17 20.04
CA ILE A 100 11.50 0.62 18.84
C ILE A 100 10.13 1.28 18.96
N ILE A 101 9.11 0.53 19.35
CA ILE A 101 7.75 1.06 19.55
C ILE A 101 7.79 2.19 20.59
N ASP A 102 8.49 1.97 21.70
CA ASP A 102 8.59 2.92 22.79
C ASP A 102 9.28 4.19 22.36
N TYR A 103 10.36 4.09 21.57
CA TYR A 103 11.01 5.25 20.97
C TYR A 103 10.00 6.14 20.23
N TYR A 104 9.19 5.57 19.32
CA TYR A 104 8.17 6.34 18.59
C TYR A 104 7.09 6.93 19.50
N LEU A 105 6.67 6.21 20.54
CA LEU A 105 5.68 6.72 21.49
C LEU A 105 6.21 7.90 22.34
N HIS A 106 7.51 7.94 22.64
CA HIS A 106 8.12 9.08 23.32
C HIS A 106 8.20 10.34 22.43
N LEU A 107 8.06 10.20 21.11
CA LEU A 107 8.00 11.33 20.17
C LEU A 107 6.63 12.03 20.11
N LEU A 108 5.64 11.59 20.92
CA LEU A 108 4.31 12.20 20.99
C LEU A 108 4.26 13.28 22.09
N PRO A 109 4.51 14.57 21.78
CA PRO A 109 4.43 15.62 22.78
C PRO A 109 3.01 15.73 23.33
N GLY A 110 2.88 15.85 24.65
CA GLY A 110 1.59 16.03 25.30
C GLY A 110 0.70 14.78 25.38
N VAL A 111 1.17 13.60 24.94
CA VAL A 111 0.43 12.33 25.09
C VAL A 111 1.21 11.40 26.00
N PRO A 112 0.72 11.10 27.22
CA PRO A 112 1.34 10.11 28.08
C PRO A 112 1.38 8.73 27.39
N GLY A 113 2.53 8.04 27.44
CA GLY A 113 2.76 6.80 26.69
C GLY A 113 1.73 5.70 26.96
N HIS A 114 1.19 5.60 28.18
CA HIS A 114 0.15 4.63 28.50
C HIS A 114 -1.19 4.90 27.77
N HIS A 115 -1.56 6.18 27.56
CA HIS A 115 -2.74 6.54 26.77
C HIS A 115 -2.56 6.23 25.28
N ALA A 116 -1.34 6.40 24.75
CA ALA A 116 -1.03 6.01 23.38
C ALA A 116 -1.08 4.48 23.21
N ARG A 117 -0.43 3.72 24.12
CA ARG A 117 -0.45 2.25 24.13
C ARG A 117 -1.86 1.67 24.21
N ALA A 118 -2.75 2.22 25.02
CA ALA A 118 -4.13 1.73 25.15
C ALA A 118 -4.96 1.77 23.84
N ARG A 119 -4.49 2.54 22.86
CA ARG A 119 -5.10 2.71 21.55
C ARG A 119 -4.28 2.11 20.40
N LEU A 120 -3.11 1.57 20.70
CA LEU A 120 -2.20 0.96 19.74
C LEU A 120 -2.23 -0.57 19.87
N GLN A 121 -2.41 -1.26 18.75
CA GLN A 121 -2.33 -2.72 18.69
C GLN A 121 -1.43 -3.13 17.53
N PHE A 122 -0.51 -4.06 17.78
CA PHE A 122 0.23 -4.75 16.74
C PHE A 122 -0.38 -6.13 16.50
N LEU A 123 -0.52 -6.50 15.23
CA LEU A 123 -0.88 -7.86 14.81
C LEU A 123 0.22 -8.38 13.89
N SER A 124 0.97 -9.35 14.39
CA SER A 124 2.02 -10.05 13.64
C SER A 124 1.42 -11.23 12.86
N ALA A 125 1.90 -11.45 11.65
CA ALA A 125 1.67 -12.67 10.88
C ALA A 125 2.59 -13.83 11.30
N ASP A 126 3.62 -13.54 12.11
CA ASP A 126 4.66 -14.46 12.57
C ASP A 126 5.32 -15.22 11.42
N ASP A 127 5.64 -14.49 10.35
CA ASP A 127 6.10 -15.03 9.08
C ASP A 127 7.12 -14.09 8.44
N ALA A 128 8.40 -14.48 8.47
CA ALA A 128 9.52 -13.74 7.93
C ALA A 128 9.79 -13.99 6.43
N SER A 129 8.93 -14.74 5.73
CA SER A 129 9.08 -14.97 4.29
C SER A 129 8.94 -13.68 3.47
N GLY A 130 9.42 -13.71 2.23
CA GLY A 130 9.27 -12.61 1.27
C GLY A 130 7.85 -12.44 0.71
N THR A 131 6.87 -13.22 1.16
CA THR A 131 5.46 -13.04 0.76
C THR A 131 4.95 -11.67 1.23
N PRO A 132 4.18 -10.94 0.42
CA PRO A 132 3.59 -9.66 0.84
C PRO A 132 2.75 -9.81 2.12
N LEU A 133 2.87 -8.84 3.03
CA LEU A 133 2.16 -8.86 4.31
C LEU A 133 0.65 -8.99 4.15
N THR A 134 0.06 -8.32 3.16
CA THR A 134 -1.37 -8.44 2.89
C THR A 134 -1.77 -9.85 2.48
N ALA A 135 -0.96 -10.52 1.64
CA ALA A 135 -1.19 -11.93 1.28
C ALA A 135 -1.07 -12.85 2.50
N LYS A 136 -0.09 -12.61 3.37
CA LYS A 136 0.07 -13.32 4.66
C LYS A 136 -1.18 -13.25 5.53
N PHE A 137 -1.85 -12.10 5.58
CA PHE A 137 -3.09 -11.92 6.33
C PHE A 137 -4.27 -12.61 5.64
N LEU A 138 -4.47 -12.35 4.34
CA LEU A 138 -5.57 -12.91 3.56
C LEU A 138 -5.58 -14.45 3.56
N ALA A 139 -4.40 -15.09 3.57
CA ALA A 139 -4.27 -16.55 3.62
C ALA A 139 -4.61 -17.17 5.00
N ARG A 140 -4.79 -16.36 6.05
CA ARG A 140 -4.94 -16.83 7.45
C ARG A 140 -6.29 -16.39 8.05
N PRO A 141 -7.37 -17.19 7.92
CA PRO A 141 -8.70 -16.82 8.40
C PRO A 141 -8.78 -16.44 9.89
N ARG A 142 -8.01 -17.12 10.75
CA ARG A 142 -7.94 -16.79 12.19
C ARG A 142 -7.31 -15.42 12.43
N LEU A 143 -6.29 -15.05 11.66
CA LEU A 143 -5.64 -13.74 11.76
C LEU A 143 -6.56 -12.64 11.23
N MET A 144 -7.27 -12.89 10.12
CA MET A 144 -8.32 -11.99 9.63
C MET A 144 -9.46 -11.81 10.63
N ALA A 145 -9.90 -12.86 11.31
CA ALA A 145 -10.92 -12.76 12.35
C ALA A 145 -10.44 -11.91 13.54
N ARG A 146 -9.18 -12.07 13.96
CA ARG A 146 -8.56 -11.22 15.00
C ARG A 146 -8.48 -9.76 14.57
N LEU A 147 -8.08 -9.49 13.33
CA LEU A 147 -8.06 -8.13 12.77
C LEU A 147 -9.45 -7.50 12.76
N LYS A 148 -10.47 -8.23 12.28
CA LYS A 148 -11.86 -7.74 12.30
C LYS A 148 -12.36 -7.44 13.72
N ALA A 149 -12.10 -8.35 14.66
CA ALA A 149 -12.51 -8.18 16.06
C ALA A 149 -11.80 -7.02 16.77
N ALA A 150 -10.61 -6.62 16.29
CA ALA A 150 -9.86 -5.49 16.84
C ALA A 150 -10.46 -4.13 16.47
N ILE A 151 -11.25 -4.02 15.40
CA ILE A 151 -11.78 -2.74 14.90
C ILE A 151 -12.87 -2.22 15.86
N ARG A 152 -12.57 -1.14 16.60
CA ARG A 152 -13.53 -0.54 17.57
C ARG A 152 -14.58 0.34 16.90
N HIS A 153 -14.25 0.99 15.79
CA HIS A 153 -15.13 1.93 15.09
C HIS A 153 -15.28 1.56 13.61
N PRO A 154 -16.10 0.53 13.27
CA PRO A 154 -16.24 0.05 11.89
C PRO A 154 -16.76 1.13 10.92
N HIS A 155 -17.55 2.09 11.38
CA HIS A 155 -18.05 3.19 10.54
C HIS A 155 -17.02 4.31 10.30
N ALA A 156 -15.86 4.25 10.95
CA ALA A 156 -14.80 5.26 10.88
C ALA A 156 -13.42 4.60 10.75
N VAL A 157 -13.38 3.49 10.01
CA VAL A 157 -12.15 2.72 9.75
C VAL A 157 -11.61 3.03 8.36
N HIS A 158 -10.29 3.05 8.21
CA HIS A 158 -9.66 3.01 6.90
C HIS A 158 -8.29 2.32 6.96
N LEU A 159 -7.83 1.85 5.80
CA LEU A 159 -6.48 1.33 5.60
C LEU A 159 -5.54 2.48 5.21
N SER A 160 -4.38 2.54 5.84
CA SER A 160 -3.24 3.35 5.39
C SER A 160 -2.15 2.38 4.94
N CYS A 161 -1.98 2.26 3.62
CA CYS A 161 -1.10 1.25 3.02
C CYS A 161 0.23 1.86 2.56
N PHE A 162 1.29 1.04 2.49
CA PHE A 162 2.54 1.45 1.84
C PHE A 162 2.38 1.54 0.32
N THR A 163 1.84 0.47 -0.28
CA THR A 163 1.37 0.41 -1.66
C THR A 163 -0.10 0.06 -1.69
N VAL A 164 -0.80 0.46 -2.76
CA VAL A 164 -2.20 0.08 -2.96
C VAL A 164 -2.30 -0.79 -4.21
N SER A 165 -2.23 -2.10 -4.03
CA SER A 165 -2.38 -3.09 -5.09
C SER A 165 -3.71 -3.83 -5.04
N GLU A 166 -3.88 -4.82 -5.92
CA GLU A 166 -5.02 -5.74 -5.86
C GLU A 166 -5.06 -6.53 -4.54
N LEU A 167 -3.91 -6.78 -3.89
CA LEU A 167 -3.89 -7.38 -2.56
C LEU A 167 -4.55 -6.46 -1.53
N GLU A 168 -4.19 -5.19 -1.50
CA GLU A 168 -4.82 -4.23 -0.60
C GLU A 168 -6.30 -4.02 -0.92
N ARG A 169 -6.71 -4.04 -2.20
CA ARG A 169 -8.13 -4.04 -2.58
C ARG A 169 -8.88 -5.20 -1.97
N ARG A 170 -8.32 -6.41 -2.06
CA ARG A 170 -8.92 -7.62 -1.47
C ARG A 170 -9.01 -7.52 0.05
N LEU A 171 -7.98 -6.99 0.71
CA LEU A 171 -7.99 -6.76 2.15
C LEU A 171 -9.08 -5.76 2.55
N ALA A 172 -9.17 -4.62 1.86
CA ALA A 172 -10.20 -3.61 2.07
C ALA A 172 -11.61 -4.20 1.98
N LEU A 173 -11.89 -4.95 0.90
CA LEU A 173 -13.19 -5.61 0.70
C LEU A 173 -13.47 -6.72 1.70
N ALA A 174 -12.44 -7.43 2.17
CA ALA A 174 -12.57 -8.46 3.18
C ALA A 174 -12.91 -7.85 4.55
N LEU A 175 -12.40 -6.65 4.86
CA LEU A 175 -12.62 -5.93 6.11
C LEU A 175 -13.83 -4.98 6.07
N ASP A 176 -14.36 -4.70 4.88
CA ASP A 176 -15.32 -3.61 4.64
C ASP A 176 -14.76 -2.25 5.10
N ALA A 177 -13.46 -2.05 4.84
CA ALA A 177 -12.71 -0.86 5.26
C ALA A 177 -12.12 -0.18 4.02
N PRO A 178 -12.44 1.10 3.74
CA PRO A 178 -11.88 1.83 2.60
C PRO A 178 -10.37 2.04 2.76
N ILE A 179 -9.69 2.33 1.66
CA ILE A 179 -8.27 2.67 1.63
C ILE A 179 -8.12 4.18 1.49
N TYR A 180 -7.35 4.81 2.38
CA TYR A 180 -6.86 6.16 2.17
C TYR A 180 -5.65 6.12 1.23
N GLY A 181 -5.93 6.06 -0.08
CA GLY A 181 -4.92 5.95 -1.13
C GLY A 181 -5.54 5.90 -2.53
N CYS A 182 -4.70 5.79 -3.55
CA CYS A 182 -5.14 5.75 -4.96
C CYS A 182 -5.83 4.43 -5.30
N ASP A 183 -6.75 4.44 -6.29
CA ASP A 183 -7.35 3.21 -6.79
C ASP A 183 -6.29 2.32 -7.47
N PRO A 184 -6.21 1.01 -7.14
CA PRO A 184 -5.26 0.10 -7.79
C PRO A 184 -5.41 -0.02 -9.31
N SER A 185 -6.58 0.34 -9.87
CA SER A 185 -6.78 0.40 -11.33
C SER A 185 -5.90 1.44 -12.01
N LEU A 186 -5.36 2.40 -11.25
CA LEU A 186 -4.46 3.43 -11.73
C LEU A 186 -2.97 3.06 -11.61
N LEU A 187 -2.64 1.85 -11.14
CA LEU A 187 -1.25 1.42 -10.93
C LEU A 187 -0.38 1.54 -12.17
N GLU A 188 -0.95 1.25 -13.35
CA GLU A 188 -0.24 1.36 -14.64
C GLU A 188 0.37 2.75 -14.81
N TRP A 189 -0.33 3.81 -14.39
CA TRP A 189 0.15 5.19 -14.51
C TRP A 189 1.32 5.51 -13.57
N GLY A 190 1.51 4.72 -12.51
CA GLY A 190 2.66 4.81 -11.61
C GLY A 190 3.93 4.17 -12.18
N SER A 191 3.85 3.41 -13.27
CA SER A 191 5.01 2.79 -13.90
C SER A 191 5.84 3.82 -14.70
N LYS A 192 7.10 3.50 -15.03
CA LYS A 192 7.91 4.43 -15.85
C LYS A 192 7.39 4.54 -17.28
N SER A 193 6.82 3.48 -17.85
CA SER A 193 6.18 3.59 -19.16
C SER A 193 4.83 4.32 -19.09
N GLY A 194 3.98 4.00 -18.10
CA GLY A 194 2.68 4.65 -17.91
C GLY A 194 2.82 6.15 -17.63
N SER A 195 3.74 6.54 -16.75
CA SER A 195 4.03 7.95 -16.47
C SER A 195 4.47 8.72 -17.72
N ARG A 196 5.30 8.13 -18.59
CA ARG A 196 5.67 8.74 -19.87
C ARG A 196 4.47 8.91 -20.81
N ARG A 197 3.60 7.90 -20.89
CA ARG A 197 2.37 7.96 -21.70
C ARG A 197 1.46 9.09 -21.23
N ILE A 198 1.11 9.13 -19.94
CA ILE A 198 0.20 10.16 -19.42
C ILE A 198 0.81 11.57 -19.46
N PHE A 199 2.13 11.71 -19.28
CA PHE A 199 2.79 13.01 -19.45
C PHE A 199 2.67 13.52 -20.88
N ARG A 200 2.85 12.63 -21.87
CA ARG A 200 2.68 12.99 -23.28
C ARG A 200 1.23 13.38 -23.59
N GLU A 201 0.26 12.62 -23.09
CA GLU A 201 -1.17 12.93 -23.25
C GLU A 201 -1.55 14.26 -22.59
N ALA A 202 -0.98 14.55 -21.42
CA ALA A 202 -1.22 15.80 -20.69
C ALA A 202 -0.40 16.99 -21.21
N GLY A 203 0.44 16.82 -22.23
CA GLY A 203 1.32 17.88 -22.74
C GLY A 203 2.41 18.32 -21.77
N VAL A 204 2.73 17.50 -20.77
CA VAL A 204 3.82 17.75 -19.82
C VAL A 204 5.16 17.47 -20.50
N PRO A 205 6.10 18.44 -20.53
CA PRO A 205 7.41 18.22 -21.11
C PRO A 205 8.13 17.05 -20.43
N LEU A 206 8.68 16.13 -21.23
CA LEU A 206 9.43 14.97 -20.77
C LEU A 206 10.71 14.78 -21.60
N PRO A 207 11.79 14.21 -21.02
CA PRO A 207 12.99 13.89 -21.78
C PRO A 207 12.70 12.91 -22.94
N ASP A 208 13.38 13.10 -24.08
CA ASP A 208 13.35 12.15 -25.19
C ASP A 208 13.77 10.76 -24.69
N GLY A 209 13.06 9.75 -25.16
CA GLY A 209 13.15 8.39 -24.67
C GLY A 209 12.06 7.51 -25.26
N GLU A 210 12.19 6.22 -25.01
CA GLU A 210 11.21 5.21 -25.42
C GLU A 210 10.69 4.47 -24.17
N GLU A 211 9.44 4.04 -24.23
CA GLU A 211 8.76 3.31 -23.17
C GLU A 211 8.33 1.91 -23.66
N GLY A 212 7.97 1.02 -22.74
CA GLY A 212 7.44 -0.30 -23.10
C GLY A 212 8.47 -1.30 -23.62
N LEU A 213 9.77 -1.05 -23.40
CA LEU A 213 10.87 -1.93 -23.79
C LEU A 213 10.76 -3.28 -23.06
N LYS A 214 10.71 -4.40 -23.79
CA LYS A 214 10.50 -5.74 -23.21
C LYS A 214 11.78 -6.54 -23.01
N GLY A 215 12.92 -6.05 -23.51
CA GLY A 215 14.19 -6.74 -23.35
C GLY A 215 15.39 -5.99 -23.92
N SER A 216 16.53 -6.67 -23.90
CA SER A 216 17.81 -6.10 -24.34
C SER A 216 17.81 -5.66 -25.81
N ALA A 217 17.14 -6.41 -26.69
CA ALA A 217 17.03 -6.05 -28.10
C ALA A 217 16.29 -4.72 -28.31
N ASP A 218 15.14 -4.54 -27.64
CA ASP A 218 14.38 -3.28 -27.69
C ASP A 218 15.21 -2.13 -27.12
N MET A 219 15.92 -2.37 -26.01
CA MET A 219 16.78 -1.37 -25.39
C MET A 219 17.91 -0.91 -26.33
N VAL A 220 18.57 -1.84 -27.03
CA VAL A 220 19.63 -1.49 -28.00
C VAL A 220 19.05 -0.65 -29.14
N ARG A 221 17.90 -1.05 -29.69
CA ARG A 221 17.20 -0.28 -30.74
C ARG A 221 16.85 1.12 -30.25
N ALA A 222 16.22 1.24 -29.08
CA ALA A 222 15.83 2.51 -28.47
C ALA A 222 17.02 3.46 -28.29
N LEU A 223 18.16 2.93 -27.80
CA LEU A 223 19.37 3.71 -27.60
C LEU A 223 20.01 4.17 -28.92
N ALA A 224 20.00 3.30 -29.94
CA ALA A 224 20.50 3.65 -31.27
C ALA A 224 19.64 4.74 -31.91
N GLU A 225 18.32 4.63 -31.81
CA GLU A 225 17.38 5.63 -32.33
C GLU A 225 17.51 6.98 -31.60
N LEU A 226 17.64 6.98 -30.27
CA LEU A 226 17.91 8.19 -29.49
C LEU A 226 19.20 8.88 -29.93
N LYS A 227 20.27 8.12 -30.16
CA LYS A 227 21.55 8.64 -30.66
C LYS A 227 21.44 9.17 -32.09
N ALA A 228 20.63 8.54 -32.94
CA ALA A 228 20.38 9.00 -34.30
C ALA A 228 19.62 10.34 -34.31
N ARG A 229 18.60 10.49 -33.45
CA ARG A 229 17.84 11.75 -33.28
C ARG A 229 18.69 12.87 -32.67
N ASN A 230 19.62 12.55 -31.78
CA ASN A 230 20.57 13.51 -31.21
C ASN A 230 22.02 12.99 -31.28
N PRO A 231 22.75 13.29 -32.38
CA PRO A 231 24.14 12.84 -32.54
C PRO A 231 25.10 13.32 -31.46
N THR A 232 24.77 14.38 -30.70
CA THR A 232 25.61 14.88 -29.60
C THR A 232 25.35 14.17 -28.26
N LEU A 233 24.32 13.32 -28.16
CA LEU A 233 23.96 12.58 -26.94
C LEU A 233 25.14 11.74 -26.44
N ARG A 234 25.54 11.93 -25.17
CA ARG A 234 26.69 11.22 -24.55
C ARG A 234 26.28 10.11 -23.59
N LYS A 235 25.10 10.21 -22.99
CA LYS A 235 24.62 9.30 -21.95
C LYS A 235 23.11 9.12 -22.10
N ALA A 236 22.63 7.95 -21.73
CA ALA A 236 21.22 7.63 -21.58
C ALA A 236 21.01 6.91 -20.24
N VAL A 237 19.79 6.95 -19.72
CA VAL A 237 19.41 6.26 -18.48
C VAL A 237 18.39 5.20 -18.81
N VAL A 238 18.67 3.97 -18.40
CA VAL A 238 17.71 2.86 -18.44
C VAL A 238 17.09 2.74 -17.06
N LYS A 239 15.76 2.67 -17.02
CA LYS A 239 15.01 2.52 -15.77
C LYS A 239 14.15 1.26 -15.84
N LEU A 240 14.19 0.44 -14.79
CA LEU A 240 13.31 -0.73 -14.65
C LEU A 240 11.87 -0.27 -14.45
N GLU A 241 10.90 -0.91 -15.10
CA GLU A 241 9.50 -0.49 -15.18
C GLU A 241 8.87 -0.18 -13.81
N GLU A 242 9.11 -1.04 -12.82
CA GLU A 242 8.65 -0.90 -11.44
C GLU A 242 9.80 -0.72 -10.44
N GLY A 243 10.96 -0.25 -10.90
CA GLY A 243 12.13 -0.06 -10.05
C GLY A 243 12.02 1.12 -9.06
N PHE A 244 12.74 1.01 -7.94
CA PHE A 244 12.89 2.04 -6.92
C PHE A 244 14.17 2.87 -7.12
N SER A 245 14.20 4.07 -6.55
CA SER A 245 15.37 4.94 -6.47
C SER A 245 15.62 5.39 -5.05
#